data_AF-A0A348W9G4-F1
#
_entry.id   AF-A0A348W9G4-F1
#
_cell.length_a   1.000
_cell.length_b   1.000
_cell.length_c   1.000
_cell.angle_alpha   90.00
_cell.angle_beta   90.00
_cell.angle_gamma   90.00
#
_symmetry.space_group_name_H-M   'P 1'
#
loop_
_entity.id
_entity.type
_entity.pdbx_description
1 polymer ?
#
loop_
_entity_poly.entity_id
_entity_poly.type
_entity_poly.pdbx_seq_one_letter_code
_entity_poly.pdbx_strand_id
1 'polypeptide(L)'
;SELAPILNRDRESIADRLQDLIQLTLDSYDSGVSIIRVNFDKADPPEQVIDAFRDVQAAAQERDRLEKQADAYAAKILAEARGEAAQTLEVAEGYRARVVNEAEGETSRFSAVLGEYQKAPNVTRKRLYLEAMEDVLGGMDKIILDETSSGGSGVVPYLPLNELRRSGGE
;
A
#
# COMPACT_ATOMS: atom_id res chain seq x y z
N SER A 1 31.77 28.65 27.38
CA SER A 1 32.42 27.91 26.28
C SER A 1 32.14 28.69 25.00
N GLU A 2 32.95 29.70 24.71
CA GLU A 2 32.69 30.69 23.63
C GLU A 2 33.53 30.45 22.36
N LEU A 3 34.35 29.39 22.34
CA LEU A 3 35.30 29.13 21.26
C LEU A 3 34.68 28.37 20.07
N ALA A 4 33.55 27.70 20.25
CA ALA A 4 32.94 26.87 19.21
C ALA A 4 32.24 27.66 18.06
N PRO A 5 31.55 28.80 18.30
CA PRO A 5 30.88 29.53 17.22
C PRO A 5 31.84 30.34 16.36
N ILE A 6 32.90 30.88 16.98
CA ILE A 6 33.89 31.76 16.35
C ILE A 6 34.68 31.03 15.25
N LEU A 7 34.89 29.72 15.42
CA LEU A 7 35.63 28.89 14.46
C LEU A 7 34.87 28.59 13.16
N ASN A 8 33.53 28.65 13.16
CA ASN A 8 32.72 28.28 11.99
C ASN A 8 31.95 29.46 11.39
N ARG A 9 31.42 30.39 12.20
CA ARG A 9 30.56 31.48 11.70
C ARG A 9 31.34 32.78 11.43
N ASP A 10 32.39 33.04 12.20
CA ASP A 10 33.16 34.29 12.08
C ASP A 10 34.39 34.15 11.17
N ARG A 11 34.66 32.92 10.68
CA ARG A 11 35.83 32.59 9.86
C ARG A 11 35.95 33.46 8.61
N GLU A 12 34.85 33.77 7.96
CA GLU A 12 34.80 34.61 6.75
C GLU A 12 35.16 36.06 7.09
N SER A 13 34.56 36.63 8.15
CA SER A 13 34.85 38.00 8.59
C SER A 13 36.29 38.20 9.09
N ILE A 14 36.90 37.16 9.65
CA ILE A 14 38.30 37.18 10.09
C ILE A 14 39.23 36.99 8.87
N ALA A 15 38.84 36.19 7.87
CA ALA A 15 39.59 36.04 6.62
C ALA A 15 39.73 37.38 5.90
N ASP A 16 38.63 38.11 5.75
CA ASP A 16 38.57 39.37 5.03
C ASP A 16 39.47 40.43 5.70
N ARG A 17 39.35 40.59 7.02
CA ARG A 17 40.20 41.52 7.78
C ARG A 17 41.68 41.18 7.70
N LEU A 18 42.00 39.88 7.66
CA LEU A 18 43.38 39.42 7.61
C LEU A 18 43.97 39.59 6.21
N GLN A 19 43.17 39.39 5.15
CA GLN A 19 43.54 39.72 3.78
C GLN A 19 43.84 41.22 3.63
N ASP A 20 42.97 42.09 4.15
CA ASP A 20 43.16 43.54 4.11
C ASP A 20 44.46 43.96 4.81
N LEU A 21 44.72 43.43 6.01
CA LEU A 21 45.92 43.74 6.79
C LEU A 21 47.21 43.30 6.11
N ILE A 22 47.21 42.09 5.51
CA ILE A 22 48.38 41.58 4.78
C ILE A 22 48.63 42.42 3.52
N GLN A 23 47.57 42.73 2.75
CA GLN A 23 47.70 43.56 1.56
C GLN A 23 48.27 44.94 1.91
N LEU A 24 47.72 45.59 2.94
CA LEU A 24 48.15 46.92 3.38
C LEU A 24 49.62 46.92 3.86
N THR A 25 50.07 45.82 4.49
CA THR A 25 51.47 45.65 4.90
C THR A 25 52.38 45.44 3.69
N LEU A 26 51.98 44.63 2.71
CA LEU A 26 52.75 44.36 1.49
C LEU A 26 52.84 45.57 0.55
N ASP A 27 51.80 46.39 0.52
CA ASP A 27 51.75 47.67 -0.20
C ASP A 27 52.68 48.69 0.48
N SER A 28 52.76 48.72 1.81
CA SER A 28 53.68 49.60 2.55
C SER A 28 55.17 49.28 2.28
N TYR A 29 55.46 48.05 1.85
CA TYR A 29 56.80 47.62 1.45
C TYR A 29 57.05 47.71 -0.07
N ASP A 30 56.13 48.30 -0.86
CA ASP A 30 56.20 48.38 -2.32
C ASP A 30 56.51 47.02 -2.98
N SER A 31 55.96 45.93 -2.43
CA SER A 31 56.34 44.57 -2.84
C SER A 31 55.80 44.14 -4.21
N GLY A 32 54.78 44.84 -4.73
CA GLY A 32 54.11 44.50 -6.00
C GLY A 32 53.30 43.20 -5.95
N VAL A 33 53.03 42.64 -4.76
CA VAL A 33 52.31 41.38 -4.57
C VAL A 33 50.84 41.63 -4.24
N SER A 34 49.94 40.89 -4.89
CA SER A 34 48.49 40.97 -4.66
C SER A 34 47.96 39.67 -4.05
N ILE A 35 47.29 39.78 -2.89
CA ILE A 35 46.69 38.66 -2.19
C ILE A 35 45.27 38.42 -2.71
N ILE A 36 45.07 37.24 -3.32
CA ILE A 36 43.78 36.85 -3.93
C ILE A 36 42.88 36.12 -2.92
N ARG A 37 43.48 35.30 -2.04
CA ARG A 37 42.73 34.51 -1.05
C ARG A 37 43.63 34.12 0.12
N VAL A 38 43.08 34.21 1.33
CA VAL A 38 43.68 33.66 2.55
C VAL A 38 42.93 32.39 2.94
N ASN A 39 43.64 31.27 3.05
CA ASN A 39 43.08 30.02 3.56
C ASN A 39 43.53 29.85 5.02
N PHE A 40 42.59 29.59 5.93
CA PHE A 40 42.93 29.19 7.29
C PHE A 40 43.32 27.72 7.32
N ASP A 41 44.44 27.44 7.98
CA ASP A 41 44.74 26.07 8.40
C ASP A 41 43.64 25.55 9.33
N LYS A 42 43.46 24.23 9.31
CA LYS A 42 42.44 23.56 10.10
C LYS A 42 42.77 23.76 11.58
N ALA A 43 41.86 24.38 12.33
CA ALA A 43 42.00 24.56 13.76
C ALA A 43 41.41 23.33 14.45
N ASP A 44 42.26 22.35 14.73
CA ASP A 44 41.86 21.18 15.51
C ASP A 44 41.90 21.51 17.03
N PRO A 45 40.98 20.95 17.84
CA PRO A 45 41.00 21.13 19.30
C PRO A 45 42.32 20.61 19.89
N PRO A 46 42.81 21.18 21.01
CA PRO A 46 44.01 20.68 21.66
C PRO A 46 43.83 19.22 22.08
N GLU A 47 44.89 18.40 21.93
CA GLU A 47 44.83 16.94 22.13
C GLU A 47 44.24 16.53 23.48
N GLN A 48 44.38 17.38 24.50
CA GLN A 48 43.87 17.13 25.85
C GLN A 48 42.33 17.04 25.96
N VAL A 49 41.58 17.59 24.99
CA VAL A 49 40.10 17.68 25.06
C VAL A 49 39.40 17.18 23.79
N ILE A 50 40.15 16.70 22.80
CA ILE A 50 39.59 16.32 21.50
C ILE A 50 38.61 15.16 21.60
N ASP A 51 38.86 14.19 22.49
CA ASP A 51 37.99 13.03 22.70
C ASP A 51 36.66 13.44 23.34
N ALA A 52 36.70 14.28 24.39
CA ALA A 52 35.50 14.82 25.00
C ALA A 52 34.66 15.66 24.03
N PHE A 53 35.29 16.39 23.11
CA PHE A 53 34.58 17.12 22.05
C PHE A 53 33.93 16.17 21.04
N ARG A 54 34.63 15.12 20.62
CA ARG A 54 34.10 14.10 19.72
C ARG A 54 32.92 13.37 20.34
N ASP A 55 32.98 13.05 21.63
CA ASP A 55 31.89 12.39 22.35
C ASP A 55 30.63 13.26 22.39
N VAL A 56 30.75 14.56 22.65
CA VAL A 56 29.60 15.49 22.64
C VAL A 56 29.00 15.60 21.23
N GLN A 57 29.83 15.64 20.19
CA GLN A 57 29.33 15.69 18.81
C GLN A 57 28.64 14.38 18.41
N ALA A 58 29.22 13.23 18.78
CA ALA A 58 28.63 11.93 18.53
C ALA A 58 27.27 11.78 19.27
N ALA A 59 27.20 12.21 20.53
CA ALA A 59 25.96 12.20 21.31
C ALA A 59 24.89 13.12 20.70
N ALA A 60 25.27 14.31 20.22
CA ALA A 60 24.35 15.22 19.54
C ALA A 60 23.81 14.62 18.23
N GLN A 61 24.67 14.02 17.42
CA GLN A 61 24.27 13.34 16.18
C GLN A 61 23.34 12.15 16.46
N GLU A 62 23.63 11.36 17.50
CA GLU A 62 22.81 10.22 17.87
C GLU A 62 21.44 10.66 18.39
N ARG A 63 21.37 11.73 19.20
CA ARG A 63 20.10 12.33 19.60
C ARG A 63 19.28 12.74 18.38
N ASP A 64 19.86 13.49 17.46
CA ASP A 64 19.17 13.98 16.26
C ASP A 64 18.72 12.81 15.36
N ARG A 65 19.50 11.73 15.31
CA ARG A 65 19.13 10.50 14.61
C ARG A 65 17.92 9.83 15.26
N LEU A 66 17.93 9.66 16.58
CA LEU A 66 16.84 9.01 17.32
C LEU A 66 15.55 9.83 17.24
N GLU A 67 15.63 11.15 17.33
CA GLU A 67 14.48 12.06 17.17
C GLU A 67 13.86 11.90 15.78
N LYS A 68 14.67 11.96 14.71
CA LYS A 68 14.18 11.75 13.34
C LYS A 68 13.59 10.36 13.12
N GLN A 69 14.14 9.33 13.75
CA GLN A 69 13.59 7.97 13.68
C GLN A 69 12.24 7.87 14.39
N ALA A 70 12.10 8.51 15.55
CA ALA A 70 10.83 8.57 16.28
C ALA A 70 9.76 9.33 15.49
N ASP A 71 10.11 10.47 14.90
CA ASP A 71 9.21 11.25 14.05
C ASP A 71 8.77 10.46 12.82
N ALA A 72 9.72 9.79 12.15
CA ALA A 72 9.43 8.94 11.00
C ALA A 72 8.51 7.76 11.38
N TYR A 73 8.74 7.16 12.56
CA TYR A 73 7.90 6.08 13.06
C TYR A 73 6.47 6.56 13.38
N ALA A 74 6.33 7.69 14.06
CA ALA A 74 5.03 8.29 14.35
C ALA A 74 4.28 8.67 13.06
N ALA A 75 4.97 9.27 12.10
CA ALA A 75 4.40 9.59 10.79
C ALA A 75 3.96 8.34 10.02
N LYS A 76 4.74 7.26 10.09
CA LYS A 76 4.40 5.97 9.48
C LYS A 76 3.11 5.40 10.08
N ILE A 77 3.02 5.31 11.42
CA ILE A 77 1.82 4.79 12.10
C ILE A 77 0.60 5.64 11.75
N LEU A 78 0.75 6.97 11.76
CA LEU A 78 -0.36 7.87 11.43
C LEU A 78 -0.85 7.67 10.00
N ALA A 79 0.06 7.49 9.05
CA ALA A 79 -0.29 7.21 7.65
C ALA A 79 -0.98 5.86 7.49
N GLU A 80 -0.48 4.83 8.18
CA GLU A 80 -1.06 3.48 8.17
C GLU A 80 -2.48 3.48 8.75
N ALA A 81 -2.68 4.08 9.92
CA ALA A 81 -4.00 4.21 10.55
C ALA A 81 -5.00 5.00 9.68
N ARG A 82 -4.54 6.06 8.99
CA ARG A 82 -5.37 6.79 8.02
C ARG A 82 -5.72 5.93 6.80
N GLY A 83 -4.77 5.13 6.31
CA GLY A 83 -4.96 4.19 5.23
C GLY A 83 -6.01 3.14 5.57
N GLU A 84 -5.90 2.50 6.74
CA GLU A 84 -6.88 1.50 7.21
C GLU A 84 -8.27 2.11 7.40
N ALA A 85 -8.35 3.33 7.97
CA ALA A 85 -9.62 4.02 8.14
C ALA A 85 -10.30 4.31 6.79
N ALA A 86 -9.54 4.83 5.82
CA ALA A 86 -10.04 5.08 4.47
C ALA A 86 -10.46 3.77 3.77
N GLN A 87 -9.64 2.73 3.85
CA GLN A 87 -9.95 1.42 3.29
C GLN A 87 -11.26 0.86 3.88
N THR A 88 -11.44 0.98 5.20
CA THR A 88 -12.65 0.49 5.88
C THR A 88 -13.89 1.25 5.39
N LEU A 89 -13.81 2.57 5.23
CA LEU A 89 -14.89 3.39 4.70
C LEU A 89 -15.22 3.01 3.25
N GLU A 90 -14.21 2.90 2.38
CA GLU A 90 -14.40 2.54 0.96
C GLU A 90 -15.01 1.14 0.81
N VAL A 91 -14.58 0.16 1.63
CA VAL A 91 -15.19 -1.18 1.64
C VAL A 91 -16.65 -1.12 2.08
N ALA A 92 -16.97 -0.32 3.10
CA ALA A 92 -18.34 -0.15 3.58
C ALA A 92 -19.22 0.55 2.53
N GLU A 93 -18.72 1.57 1.86
CA GLU A 93 -19.41 2.26 0.78
C GLU A 93 -19.63 1.36 -0.44
N GLY A 94 -18.61 0.59 -0.82
CA GLY A 94 -18.71 -0.43 -1.88
C GLY A 94 -19.73 -1.52 -1.53
N TYR A 95 -19.74 -2.01 -0.29
CA TYR A 95 -20.74 -2.97 0.17
C TYR A 95 -22.15 -2.38 0.11
N ARG A 96 -22.35 -1.16 0.61
CA ARG A 96 -23.63 -0.44 0.55
C ARG A 96 -24.10 -0.29 -0.90
N ALA A 97 -23.23 0.18 -1.79
CA ALA A 97 -23.55 0.34 -3.20
C ALA A 97 -23.94 -0.99 -3.85
N ARG A 98 -23.19 -2.07 -3.57
CA ARG A 98 -23.51 -3.42 -4.07
C ARG A 98 -24.89 -3.87 -3.61
N VAL A 99 -25.20 -3.76 -2.32
CA VAL A 99 -26.50 -4.18 -1.76
C VAL A 99 -27.65 -3.38 -2.37
N VAL A 100 -27.50 -2.06 -2.51
CA VAL A 100 -28.52 -1.20 -3.12
C VAL A 100 -28.73 -1.57 -4.59
N ASN A 101 -27.65 -1.66 -5.38
CA ASN A 101 -27.73 -1.99 -6.81
C ASN A 101 -28.30 -3.40 -7.04
N GLU A 102 -27.96 -4.37 -6.19
CA GLU A 102 -28.50 -5.73 -6.25
C GLU A 102 -30.01 -5.72 -5.95
N ALA A 103 -30.45 -5.00 -4.91
CA ALA A 103 -31.86 -4.86 -4.59
C ALA A 103 -32.65 -4.13 -5.70
N GLU A 104 -32.08 -3.06 -6.29
CA GLU A 104 -32.68 -2.34 -7.42
C GLU A 104 -32.76 -3.22 -8.68
N GLY A 105 -31.70 -3.98 -8.96
CA GLY A 105 -31.65 -4.93 -10.07
C GLY A 105 -32.70 -6.02 -9.93
N GLU A 106 -32.79 -6.67 -8.77
CA GLU A 106 -33.81 -7.69 -8.47
C GLU A 106 -35.23 -7.11 -8.56
N THR A 107 -35.45 -5.90 -8.03
CA THR A 107 -36.76 -5.22 -8.13
C THR A 107 -37.13 -4.92 -9.57
N SER A 108 -36.17 -4.47 -10.38
CA SER A 108 -36.36 -4.20 -11.81
C SER A 108 -36.71 -5.48 -12.57
N ARG A 109 -35.98 -6.57 -12.33
CA ARG A 109 -36.26 -7.90 -12.91
C ARG A 109 -37.66 -8.38 -12.52
N PHE A 110 -38.01 -8.30 -11.23
CA PHE A 110 -39.31 -8.70 -10.73
C PHE A 110 -40.44 -7.88 -11.38
N SER A 111 -40.27 -6.56 -11.46
CA SER A 111 -41.28 -5.66 -12.05
C SER A 111 -41.50 -5.95 -13.54
N ALA A 112 -40.43 -6.26 -14.28
CA ALA A 112 -40.52 -6.67 -15.68
C ALA A 112 -41.30 -7.99 -15.84
N VAL A 113 -41.01 -9.00 -15.01
CA VAL A 113 -41.72 -10.29 -15.02
C VAL A 113 -43.19 -10.10 -14.62
N LEU A 114 -43.47 -9.28 -13.61
CA LEU A 114 -44.83 -8.98 -13.17
C LEU A 114 -45.66 -8.34 -14.31
N GLY A 115 -45.08 -7.41 -15.06
CA GLY A 115 -45.74 -6.80 -16.22
C GLY A 115 -46.14 -7.83 -17.29
N GLU A 116 -45.27 -8.79 -17.59
CA GLU A 116 -45.58 -9.87 -18.53
C GLU A 116 -46.56 -10.91 -17.95
N TYR A 117 -46.46 -11.19 -16.65
CA TYR A 117 -47.41 -12.07 -15.96
C TYR A 117 -48.84 -11.51 -15.97
N GLN A 118 -49.01 -10.20 -15.79
CA GLN A 118 -50.30 -9.53 -15.87
C GLN A 118 -50.94 -9.64 -17.26
N LYS A 119 -50.13 -9.62 -18.33
CA LYS A 119 -50.61 -9.78 -19.71
C LYS A 119 -51.02 -11.22 -20.01
N ALA A 120 -50.25 -12.20 -19.57
CA ALA A 120 -50.48 -13.61 -19.90
C ALA A 120 -50.06 -14.57 -18.77
N PRO A 121 -50.91 -14.79 -17.75
CA PRO A 121 -50.52 -15.48 -16.51
C PRO A 121 -50.20 -16.97 -16.71
N ASN A 122 -50.96 -17.67 -17.56
CA ASN A 122 -50.82 -19.12 -17.74
C ASN A 122 -49.52 -19.51 -18.45
N VAL A 123 -49.10 -18.73 -19.46
CA VAL A 123 -47.87 -19.01 -20.22
C VAL A 123 -46.63 -18.64 -19.41
N THR A 124 -46.66 -17.52 -18.69
CA THR A 124 -45.55 -17.05 -17.85
C THR A 124 -45.28 -18.01 -16.70
N ARG A 125 -46.33 -18.51 -16.02
CA ARG A 125 -46.18 -19.52 -14.96
C ARG A 125 -45.59 -20.83 -15.49
N LYS A 126 -46.06 -21.29 -16.65
CA LYS A 126 -45.56 -22.52 -17.27
C LYS A 126 -44.09 -22.38 -17.71
N ARG A 127 -43.69 -21.23 -18.27
CA ARG A 127 -42.29 -20.95 -18.60
C ARG A 127 -41.40 -21.00 -17.36
N LEU A 128 -41.74 -20.23 -16.30
CA LEU A 128 -40.96 -20.21 -15.06
C LEU A 128 -40.80 -21.59 -14.43
N TYR A 129 -41.86 -22.42 -14.48
CA TYR A 129 -41.80 -23.79 -14.00
C TYR A 129 -40.85 -24.68 -14.81
N LEU A 130 -40.89 -24.56 -16.15
CA LEU A 130 -40.00 -25.33 -17.02
C LEU A 130 -38.54 -24.87 -16.88
N GLU A 131 -38.28 -23.56 -16.78
CA GLU A 131 -36.93 -23.00 -16.52
C GLU A 131 -36.39 -23.48 -15.17
N ALA A 132 -37.18 -23.37 -14.10
CA ALA A 132 -36.75 -23.84 -12.78
C ALA A 132 -36.49 -25.36 -12.76
N MET A 133 -37.28 -26.14 -13.50
CA MET A 133 -37.07 -27.57 -13.62
C MET A 133 -35.85 -27.90 -14.48
N GLU A 134 -35.59 -27.13 -15.53
CA GLU A 134 -34.38 -27.24 -16.35
C GLU A 134 -33.13 -26.94 -15.54
N ASP A 135 -33.12 -25.88 -14.72
CA ASP A 135 -31.99 -25.54 -13.85
C ASP A 135 -31.75 -26.62 -12.79
N VAL A 136 -32.81 -27.03 -12.08
CA VAL A 136 -32.72 -28.03 -11.00
C VAL A 136 -32.33 -29.40 -11.55
N LEU A 137 -32.97 -29.85 -12.63
CA LEU A 137 -32.67 -31.16 -13.20
C LEU A 137 -31.45 -31.11 -14.11
N GLY A 138 -31.03 -29.97 -14.65
CA GLY A 138 -29.90 -29.84 -15.58
C GLY A 138 -28.56 -30.25 -14.97
N GLY A 139 -28.38 -29.98 -13.67
CA GLY A 139 -27.19 -30.39 -12.92
C GLY A 139 -27.25 -31.79 -12.31
N MET A 140 -28.35 -32.54 -12.50
CA MET A 140 -28.53 -33.88 -11.92
C MET A 140 -28.26 -34.97 -12.96
N ASP A 141 -27.51 -36.00 -12.56
CA ASP A 141 -27.39 -37.24 -13.32
C ASP A 141 -28.74 -37.98 -13.31
N LYS A 142 -29.51 -37.77 -14.38
CA LYS A 142 -30.83 -38.36 -14.58
C LYS A 142 -30.71 -39.77 -15.16
N ILE A 143 -31.27 -40.75 -14.44
CA ILE A 143 -31.48 -42.10 -14.95
C ILE A 143 -32.97 -42.27 -15.23
N ILE A 144 -33.34 -42.36 -16.51
CA ILE A 144 -34.73 -42.57 -16.94
C ILE A 144 -34.94 -44.07 -17.16
N LEU A 145 -35.81 -44.66 -16.35
CA LEU A 145 -36.21 -46.07 -16.46
C LEU A 145 -37.54 -46.15 -17.21
N ASP A 146 -37.55 -46.83 -18.35
CA ASP A 146 -38.75 -47.04 -19.15
C ASP A 146 -39.56 -48.22 -18.58
N GLU A 147 -40.70 -47.93 -17.93
CA GLU A 147 -41.62 -48.95 -17.42
C GLU A 147 -42.43 -49.64 -18.54
N THR A 148 -42.32 -49.17 -19.79
CA THR A 148 -43.12 -49.70 -20.90
C THR A 148 -42.52 -50.96 -21.55
N SER A 149 -41.32 -51.39 -21.16
CA SER A 149 -40.78 -52.70 -21.54
C SER A 149 -41.27 -53.79 -20.58
N SER A 150 -42.55 -54.11 -20.69
CA SER A 150 -43.20 -55.29 -20.12
C SER A 150 -42.64 -56.58 -20.74
N GLY A 151 -41.44 -56.98 -20.34
CA GLY A 151 -40.78 -58.17 -20.87
C GLY A 151 -39.41 -58.46 -20.25
N GLY A 152 -39.42 -58.94 -19.01
CA GLY A 152 -38.45 -59.91 -18.49
C GLY A 152 -36.96 -59.53 -18.42
N SER A 153 -36.47 -59.44 -17.18
CA SER A 153 -35.07 -59.68 -16.77
C SER A 153 -34.08 -58.53 -16.98
N GLY A 154 -33.53 -58.04 -15.86
CA GLY A 154 -32.23 -57.40 -15.81
C GLY A 154 -32.26 -55.88 -15.75
N VAL A 155 -32.75 -55.32 -14.63
CA VAL A 155 -32.23 -54.02 -14.18
C VAL A 155 -30.76 -54.28 -13.84
N VAL A 156 -29.85 -54.05 -14.80
CA VAL A 156 -28.41 -54.24 -14.59
C VAL A 156 -27.98 -53.18 -13.57
N PRO A 157 -27.42 -53.56 -12.40
CA PRO A 157 -26.92 -52.58 -11.45
C PRO A 157 -25.82 -51.77 -12.12
N TYR A 158 -26.08 -50.48 -12.35
CA TYR A 158 -25.07 -49.58 -12.88
C TYR A 158 -24.01 -49.37 -11.80
N LEU A 159 -22.87 -50.04 -11.94
CA LEU A 159 -21.66 -49.75 -11.18
C LEU A 159 -20.85 -48.73 -12.00
N PRO A 160 -20.75 -47.45 -11.58
CA PRO A 160 -19.98 -46.45 -12.29
C PRO A 160 -18.48 -46.74 -12.16
N LEU A 161 -17.93 -47.55 -13.08
CA LEU A 161 -16.50 -47.87 -13.14
C LEU A 161 -15.62 -46.63 -13.38
N ASN A 162 -16.21 -45.54 -13.89
CA ASN A 162 -15.52 -44.28 -14.13
C ASN A 162 -15.20 -43.51 -12.83
N GLU A 163 -15.98 -43.69 -11.77
CA GLU A 163 -15.78 -43.01 -10.49
C GLU A 163 -14.73 -43.71 -9.63
N LEU A 164 -14.71 -45.05 -9.63
CA LEU A 164 -13.67 -45.86 -8.98
C LEU A 164 -12.27 -45.63 -9.57
N ARG A 165 -12.16 -45.31 -10.87
CA ARG A 165 -10.87 -45.00 -11.51
C ARG A 165 -10.38 -43.58 -11.23
N ARG A 166 -11.25 -42.67 -10.80
CA ARG A 166 -10.90 -41.26 -10.52
C ARG A 166 -10.34 -41.06 -9.11
N SER A 167 -10.67 -41.94 -8.15
CA SER A 167 -10.16 -41.87 -6.77
C SER A 167 -8.88 -42.67 -6.50
N GLY A 168 -8.43 -43.51 -7.43
CA GLY A 168 -7.20 -44.31 -7.30
C GLY A 168 -5.95 -43.72 -7.99
N GLY A 169 -5.98 -42.42 -8.30
CA GLY A 169 -4.93 -41.73 -9.04
C GLY A 169 -4.47 -40.44 -8.35
N GLU A 170 -4.13 -40.54 -7.08
CA GLU A 170 -3.19 -39.67 -6.35
C GLU A 170 -2.33 -40.54 -5.43
#